data_AF-A0A815N3K9-F1
#
_entry.id   AF-A0A815N3K9-F1
#
_cell.length_a   1.000
_cell.length_b   1.000
_cell.length_c   1.000
_cell.angle_alpha   90.00
_cell.angle_beta   90.00
_cell.angle_gamma   90.00
#
_symmetry.space_group_name_H-M   'P 1'
#
loop_
_entity.id
_entity.type
_entity.pdbx_description
1 polymer ?
#
loop_
_entity_poly.entity_id
_entity_poly.type
_entity_poly.pdbx_seq_one_letter_code
_entity_poly.pdbx_strand_id
1 'polypeptide(L)'
;MSTTILSYIQLQIIRYATPIILILGNLGNICIIISFSRRRQSSCAMYLLFNALFNSFYLTFNVSLSLYGLYYGNPTSSNLILCKCRYYLSQTWNQTATTFAILACIDRFALVTRHKYLQLINKSFICRIIIGITCISWHTLLIPTLFFVTIENRSCTFIGIYYLIYSIYIAIFLSLIPPILMIIFGLLSYHNMTQLHTRIRPMMSNDIVIIHRRDRQLFLLVLAQAIVYVLTIFPYPFIVLEVTITNQMGIQKSVQWIQIENFLSIIGVVLTYISCATPFYTYFVASKTFRKDFLNSFTQCQHQ
;
A
#
# COMPACT_ATOMS: atom_id res chain seq x y z
N MET A 1 3.91 4.33 -34.37
CA MET A 1 2.65 3.70 -33.86
C MET A 1 1.57 4.75 -33.86
N SER A 2 0.35 4.45 -34.32
CA SER A 2 -0.71 5.45 -34.33
C SER A 2 -1.12 5.78 -32.88
N THR A 3 -1.25 7.06 -32.62
CA THR A 3 -1.66 7.68 -31.36
C THR A 3 -2.95 7.08 -30.78
N THR A 4 -3.82 6.58 -31.65
CA THR A 4 -5.08 5.90 -31.33
C THR A 4 -4.91 4.52 -30.66
N ILE A 5 -3.82 3.80 -30.93
CA ILE A 5 -3.61 2.45 -30.38
C ILE A 5 -3.33 2.52 -28.88
N LEU A 6 -2.52 3.48 -28.42
CA LEU A 6 -2.20 3.61 -26.99
C LEU A 6 -3.47 3.92 -26.18
N SER A 7 -4.28 4.89 -26.62
CA SER A 7 -5.54 5.21 -25.96
C SER A 7 -6.53 4.04 -25.96
N TYR A 8 -6.56 3.25 -27.04
CA TYR A 8 -7.36 2.03 -27.07
C TYR A 8 -6.88 1.01 -26.03
N ILE A 9 -5.58 0.77 -25.92
CA ILE A 9 -5.00 -0.16 -24.94
C ILE A 9 -5.28 0.33 -23.52
N GLN A 10 -5.11 1.62 -23.23
CA GLN A 10 -5.47 2.23 -21.94
C GLN A 10 -6.91 1.91 -21.55
N LEU A 11 -7.84 2.08 -22.49
CA LEU A 11 -9.26 1.79 -22.30
C LEU A 11 -9.49 0.31 -21.97
N GLN A 12 -8.83 -0.61 -22.67
CA GLN A 12 -8.96 -2.05 -22.42
C GLN A 12 -8.38 -2.46 -21.07
N ILE A 13 -7.25 -1.88 -20.66
CA ILE A 13 -6.67 -2.11 -19.33
C ILE A 13 -7.65 -1.66 -18.25
N ILE A 14 -8.20 -0.45 -18.36
CA ILE A 14 -9.18 0.05 -17.38
C ILE A 14 -10.42 -0.85 -17.38
N ARG A 15 -10.93 -1.22 -18.56
CA ARG A 15 -12.15 -2.02 -18.70
C ARG A 15 -12.04 -3.42 -18.11
N TYR A 16 -10.93 -4.13 -18.33
CA TYR A 16 -10.80 -5.54 -17.96
C TYR A 16 -9.88 -5.78 -16.76
N ALA A 17 -8.74 -5.10 -16.67
CA ALA A 17 -7.80 -5.36 -15.58
C ALA A 17 -8.31 -4.80 -14.25
N THR A 18 -8.88 -3.58 -14.25
CA THR A 18 -9.26 -2.94 -12.98
C THR A 18 -10.42 -3.62 -12.24
N PRO A 19 -11.49 -4.14 -12.88
CA PRO A 19 -12.50 -4.93 -12.17
C PRO A 19 -11.94 -6.22 -11.58
N ILE A 20 -11.04 -6.91 -12.30
CA ILE A 20 -10.39 -8.13 -11.81
C ILE A 20 -9.57 -7.80 -10.56
N ILE A 21 -8.78 -6.72 -10.61
CA ILE A 21 -7.99 -6.25 -9.46
C ILE A 21 -8.91 -5.85 -8.28
N LEU A 22 -10.05 -5.22 -8.55
CA LEU A 22 -11.02 -4.84 -7.52
C LEU A 22 -11.60 -6.08 -6.80
N ILE A 23 -12.02 -7.09 -7.56
CA ILE A 23 -12.61 -8.32 -7.02
C ILE A 23 -11.55 -9.10 -6.25
N LEU A 24 -10.41 -9.40 -6.89
CA LEU A 24 -9.34 -10.18 -6.26
C LEU A 24 -8.72 -9.43 -5.07
N GLY A 25 -8.57 -8.11 -5.18
CA GLY A 25 -7.99 -7.29 -4.13
C GLY A 25 -8.90 -7.21 -2.90
N ASN A 26 -10.20 -7.00 -3.06
CA ASN A 26 -11.12 -7.02 -1.93
C ASN A 26 -11.25 -8.42 -1.33
N LEU A 27 -11.33 -9.47 -2.15
CA LEU A 27 -11.34 -10.84 -1.65
C LEU A 27 -10.09 -11.14 -0.81
N GLY A 28 -8.91 -10.79 -1.31
CA GLY A 28 -7.66 -10.97 -0.58
C GLY A 28 -7.62 -10.17 0.74
N ASN A 29 -8.01 -8.89 0.70
CA ASN A 29 -8.04 -8.04 1.89
C ASN A 29 -9.05 -8.54 2.94
N ILE A 30 -10.23 -9.03 2.52
CA ILE A 30 -11.21 -9.67 3.41
C ILE A 30 -10.61 -10.93 4.04
N CYS A 31 -9.93 -11.78 3.27
CA CYS A 31 -9.25 -12.96 3.79
C CYS A 31 -8.18 -12.61 4.84
N ILE A 32 -7.42 -11.53 4.63
CA ILE A 32 -6.47 -11.00 5.63
C ILE A 32 -7.20 -10.56 6.91
N ILE A 33 -8.27 -9.78 6.77
CA ILE A 33 -9.05 -9.27 7.89
C ILE A 33 -9.61 -10.44 8.71
N ILE A 34 -10.19 -11.46 8.07
CA ILE A 34 -10.71 -12.65 8.76
C ILE A 34 -9.57 -13.38 9.48
N SER A 35 -8.44 -13.59 8.80
CA SER A 35 -7.29 -14.34 9.34
C SER A 35 -6.70 -13.71 10.60
N PHE A 36 -6.59 -12.39 10.62
CA PHE A 36 -5.98 -11.66 11.75
C PHE A 36 -7.01 -11.22 12.80
N SER A 37 -8.29 -11.06 12.46
CA SER A 37 -9.36 -10.76 13.43
C SER A 37 -9.61 -11.92 14.40
N ARG A 38 -9.47 -13.16 13.94
CA ARG A 38 -9.75 -14.36 14.75
C ARG A 38 -8.62 -14.78 15.70
N ARG A 39 -7.41 -14.23 15.55
CA ARG A 39 -6.24 -14.63 16.36
C ARG A 39 -5.98 -13.66 17.50
N ARG A 40 -5.31 -14.15 18.55
CA ARG A 40 -4.75 -13.31 19.62
C ARG A 40 -3.80 -12.28 18.98
N GLN A 41 -4.25 -11.03 18.89
CA GLN A 41 -3.63 -10.01 18.05
C GLN A 41 -2.31 -9.54 18.64
N SER A 42 -1.20 -10.01 18.06
CA SER A 42 0.08 -9.34 18.19
C SER A 42 0.04 -7.98 17.49
N SER A 43 0.82 -7.03 17.96
CA SER A 43 0.88 -5.67 17.40
C SER A 43 1.14 -5.63 15.89
N CYS A 44 2.08 -6.43 15.35
CA CYS A 44 2.22 -6.61 13.89
C CYS A 44 0.94 -7.06 13.17
N ALA A 45 0.17 -7.99 13.75
CA ALA A 45 -1.07 -8.47 13.14
C ALA A 45 -2.14 -7.36 13.11
N MET A 46 -2.16 -6.47 14.11
CA MET A 46 -3.01 -5.27 14.09
C MET A 46 -2.62 -4.35 12.93
N TYR A 47 -1.33 -4.03 12.76
CA TYR A 47 -0.88 -3.21 11.64
C TYR A 47 -1.24 -3.82 10.27
N LEU A 48 -1.04 -5.13 10.09
CA LEU A 48 -1.39 -5.81 8.84
C LEU A 48 -2.91 -5.84 8.57
N LEU A 49 -3.73 -5.93 9.63
CA LEU A 49 -5.19 -5.85 9.53
C LEU A 49 -5.62 -4.45 9.07
N PHE A 50 -5.12 -3.39 9.70
CA PHE A 50 -5.44 -2.02 9.30
C PHE A 50 -4.90 -1.69 7.90
N ASN A 51 -3.71 -2.20 7.53
CA ASN A 51 -3.21 -2.13 6.16
C ASN A 51 -4.22 -2.73 5.16
N ALA A 52 -4.75 -3.93 5.41
CA ALA A 52 -5.75 -4.54 4.54
C ALA A 52 -7.08 -3.75 4.49
N LEU A 53 -7.51 -3.19 5.63
CA LEU A 53 -8.71 -2.35 5.69
C LEU A 53 -8.59 -1.10 4.80
N PHE A 54 -7.50 -0.34 4.96
CA PHE A 54 -7.28 0.86 4.16
C PHE A 54 -6.99 0.55 2.68
N ASN A 55 -6.33 -0.57 2.37
CA ASN A 55 -6.19 -1.04 0.99
C ASN A 55 -7.55 -1.35 0.34
N SER A 56 -8.49 -1.95 1.09
CA SER A 56 -9.85 -2.20 0.61
C SER A 56 -10.62 -0.91 0.34
N PHE A 57 -10.56 0.07 1.25
CA PHE A 57 -11.17 1.39 1.02
C PHE A 57 -10.56 2.12 -0.18
N TYR A 58 -9.24 2.15 -0.27
CA TYR A 58 -8.52 2.75 -1.39
C TYR A 58 -8.92 2.14 -2.73
N LEU A 59 -8.86 0.81 -2.85
CA LEU A 59 -9.21 0.08 -4.07
C LEU A 59 -10.67 0.30 -4.47
N THR A 60 -11.58 0.09 -3.53
CA THR A 60 -13.02 0.17 -3.79
C THR A 60 -13.40 1.55 -4.29
N PHE A 61 -12.92 2.60 -3.64
CA PHE A 61 -13.24 3.96 -4.03
C PHE A 61 -12.60 4.36 -5.36
N ASN A 62 -11.30 4.12 -5.54
CA ASN A 62 -10.59 4.56 -6.75
C ASN A 62 -10.99 3.81 -8.01
N VAL A 63 -11.13 2.48 -7.90
CA VAL A 63 -11.50 1.66 -9.05
C VAL A 63 -12.96 1.91 -9.40
N SER A 64 -13.87 2.06 -8.43
CA SER A 64 -15.27 2.37 -8.73
C SER A 64 -15.43 3.70 -9.46
N LEU A 65 -14.72 4.75 -9.03
CA LEU A 65 -14.71 6.04 -9.74
C LEU A 65 -14.13 5.94 -11.15
N SER A 66 -13.08 5.13 -11.32
CA SER A 66 -12.45 4.93 -12.63
C SER A 66 -13.35 4.14 -13.59
N LEU A 67 -14.04 3.11 -13.09
CA LEU A 67 -15.01 2.33 -13.87
C LEU A 67 -16.26 3.15 -14.20
N TYR A 68 -16.77 3.94 -13.25
CA TYR A 68 -17.87 4.85 -13.54
C TYR A 68 -17.49 5.84 -14.63
N GLY A 69 -16.28 6.42 -14.55
CA GLY A 69 -15.74 7.34 -15.54
C GLY A 69 -15.62 6.76 -16.95
N LEU A 70 -15.45 5.43 -17.06
CA LEU A 70 -15.36 4.70 -18.33
C LEU A 70 -16.70 4.67 -19.08
N TYR A 71 -17.82 4.51 -18.36
CA TYR A 71 -19.15 4.30 -18.96
C TYR A 71 -20.00 5.57 -19.02
N TYR A 72 -19.86 6.47 -18.05
CA TYR A 72 -20.73 7.64 -17.87
C TYR A 72 -19.99 8.98 -17.99
N GLY A 73 -18.72 8.95 -18.40
CA GLY A 73 -17.83 10.10 -18.36
C GLY A 73 -17.29 10.37 -16.95
N ASN A 74 -16.09 10.95 -16.84
CA ASN A 74 -15.40 11.09 -15.56
C ASN A 74 -16.09 12.14 -14.66
N PRO A 75 -16.77 11.75 -13.57
CA PRO A 75 -17.51 12.68 -12.73
C PRO A 75 -16.58 13.64 -11.96
N THR A 76 -15.28 13.31 -11.85
CA THR A 76 -14.29 14.21 -11.25
C THR A 76 -13.88 15.36 -12.18
N SER A 77 -14.23 15.30 -13.46
CA SER A 77 -13.99 16.40 -14.41
C SER A 77 -15.06 17.48 -14.36
N SER A 78 -16.23 17.18 -13.78
CA SER A 78 -17.38 18.07 -13.73
C SER A 78 -17.77 18.47 -12.30
N ASN A 79 -17.50 17.63 -11.31
CA ASN A 79 -17.84 17.89 -9.92
C ASN A 79 -16.59 18.19 -9.07
N LEU A 80 -16.44 19.45 -8.66
CA LEU A 80 -15.30 19.92 -7.86
C LEU A 80 -15.19 19.22 -6.51
N ILE A 81 -16.32 18.95 -5.85
CA ILE A 81 -16.35 18.26 -4.56
C ILE A 81 -15.79 16.85 -4.73
N LEU A 82 -16.27 16.12 -5.75
CA LEU A 82 -15.81 14.76 -6.03
C LEU A 82 -14.33 14.73 -6.46
N CYS A 83 -13.88 15.72 -7.22
CA CYS A 83 -12.47 15.92 -7.59
C CYS A 83 -11.58 16.05 -6.34
N LYS A 84 -11.94 16.95 -5.42
CA LYS A 84 -11.24 17.15 -4.14
C LYS A 84 -11.27 15.91 -3.26
N CYS A 85 -12.44 15.30 -3.07
CA CYS A 85 -12.60 14.07 -2.29
C CYS A 85 -11.79 12.92 -2.88
N ARG A 86 -11.75 12.78 -4.21
CA ARG A 86 -10.95 11.75 -4.88
C ARG A 86 -9.49 11.90 -4.54
N TYR A 87 -8.89 13.08 -4.73
CA TYR A 87 -7.48 13.29 -4.44
C TYR A 87 -7.16 13.11 -2.95
N TYR A 88 -7.96 13.72 -2.06
CA TYR A 88 -7.74 13.65 -0.63
C TYR A 88 -7.83 12.21 -0.08
N LEU A 89 -8.97 11.53 -0.28
CA LEU A 89 -9.19 10.19 0.30
C LEU A 89 -8.22 9.15 -0.29
N SER A 90 -7.95 9.24 -1.59
CA SER A 90 -7.04 8.30 -2.25
C SER A 90 -5.62 8.41 -1.70
N GLN A 91 -5.14 9.64 -1.48
CA GLN A 91 -3.83 9.84 -0.87
C GLN A 91 -3.82 9.39 0.58
N THR A 92 -4.80 9.79 1.37
CA THR A 92 -4.79 9.45 2.80
C THR A 92 -4.87 7.95 3.02
N TRP A 93 -5.78 7.25 2.35
CA TRP A 93 -5.92 5.81 2.54
C TRP A 93 -4.71 5.02 2.06
N ASN A 94 -4.14 5.38 0.90
CA ASN A 94 -2.94 4.71 0.39
C ASN A 94 -1.73 4.93 1.32
N GLN A 95 -1.52 6.15 1.79
CA GLN A 95 -0.40 6.48 2.67
C GLN A 95 -0.54 5.87 4.06
N THR A 96 -1.78 5.83 4.57
CA THR A 96 -2.09 5.16 5.84
C THR A 96 -1.83 3.66 5.75
N ALA A 97 -2.30 3.00 4.69
CA ALA A 97 -2.04 1.57 4.47
C ALA A 97 -0.53 1.27 4.37
N THR A 98 0.18 2.05 3.53
CA THR A 98 1.63 1.93 3.36
C THR A 98 2.37 2.11 4.68
N THR A 99 1.99 3.12 5.48
CA THR A 99 2.60 3.36 6.78
C THR A 99 2.37 2.21 7.74
N PHE A 100 1.21 1.57 7.72
CA PHE A 100 0.98 0.36 8.52
C PHE A 100 1.86 -0.82 8.09
N ALA A 101 2.15 -0.97 6.80
CA ALA A 101 3.11 -1.97 6.35
C ALA A 101 4.53 -1.67 6.89
N ILE A 102 4.95 -0.40 6.91
CA ILE A 102 6.24 0.02 7.49
C ILE A 102 6.25 -0.22 9.01
N LEU A 103 5.18 0.16 9.72
CA LEU A 103 5.06 -0.06 11.17
C LEU A 103 5.08 -1.55 11.51
N ALA A 104 4.51 -2.41 10.66
CA ALA A 104 4.66 -3.85 10.81
C ALA A 104 6.14 -4.29 10.70
N CYS A 105 6.94 -3.72 9.80
CA CYS A 105 8.39 -3.97 9.73
C CYS A 105 9.10 -3.53 11.02
N ILE A 106 8.77 -2.33 11.52
CA ILE A 106 9.36 -1.76 12.72
C ILE A 106 9.02 -2.62 13.95
N ASP A 107 7.77 -3.06 14.08
CA ASP A 107 7.31 -3.97 15.14
C ASP A 107 8.10 -5.29 15.13
N ARG A 108 8.31 -5.87 13.95
CA ARG A 108 9.14 -7.07 13.80
C ARG A 108 10.58 -6.84 14.25
N PHE A 109 11.19 -5.71 13.87
CA PHE A 109 12.53 -5.33 14.31
C PHE A 109 12.59 -5.12 15.84
N ALA A 110 11.62 -4.41 16.39
CA ALA A 110 11.48 -4.14 17.81
C ALA A 110 11.25 -5.41 18.65
N LEU A 111 10.71 -6.48 18.05
CA LEU A 111 10.54 -7.77 18.72
C LEU A 111 11.86 -8.52 18.88
N VAL A 112 12.74 -8.43 17.89
CA VAL A 112 13.99 -9.20 17.84
C VAL A 112 15.20 -8.43 18.41
N THR A 113 15.05 -7.14 18.70
CA THR A 113 16.08 -6.32 19.32
C THR A 113 16.22 -6.62 20.82
N ARG A 114 17.41 -6.35 21.38
CA ARG A 114 17.70 -6.50 22.82
C ARG A 114 17.35 -5.25 23.64
N HIS A 115 17.05 -4.13 22.98
CA HIS A 115 16.73 -2.89 23.66
C HIS A 115 15.31 -2.93 24.24
N LYS A 116 15.21 -2.95 25.58
CA LYS A 116 13.94 -3.03 26.32
C LYS A 116 12.95 -1.94 25.93
N TYR A 117 13.41 -0.72 25.64
CA TYR A 117 12.55 0.39 25.22
C TYR A 117 11.84 0.12 23.89
N LEU A 118 12.52 -0.49 22.92
CA LEU A 118 11.92 -0.83 21.63
C LEU A 118 10.89 -1.96 21.79
N GLN A 119 11.15 -2.93 22.66
CA GLN A 119 10.20 -4.02 22.93
C GLN A 119 8.87 -3.51 23.54
N LEU A 120 8.87 -2.34 24.21
CA LEU A 120 7.64 -1.75 24.73
C LEU A 120 6.66 -1.38 23.60
N ILE A 121 7.15 -1.01 22.41
CA ILE A 121 6.32 -0.64 21.25
C ILE A 121 5.39 -1.79 20.84
N ASN A 122 5.82 -3.04 21.08
CA ASN A 122 5.06 -4.23 20.73
C ASN A 122 3.88 -4.50 21.69
N LYS A 123 3.68 -3.68 22.73
CA LYS A 123 2.49 -3.79 23.58
C LYS A 123 1.24 -3.38 22.80
N SER A 124 0.20 -4.22 22.86
CA SER A 124 -1.06 -4.01 22.12
C SER A 124 -1.72 -2.66 22.41
N PHE A 125 -1.61 -2.15 23.65
CA PHE A 125 -2.09 -0.82 24.00
C PHE A 125 -1.36 0.30 23.24
N ILE A 126 -0.02 0.25 23.20
CA ILE A 126 0.80 1.24 22.49
C ILE A 126 0.55 1.15 20.99
N CYS A 127 0.42 -0.05 20.45
CA CYS A 127 0.07 -0.27 19.04
C CYS A 127 -1.24 0.43 18.65
N ARG A 128 -2.30 0.34 19.48
CA ARG A 128 -3.58 1.03 19.22
C ARG A 128 -3.42 2.56 19.22
N ILE A 129 -2.61 3.10 20.12
CA ILE A 129 -2.29 4.55 20.14
C ILE A 129 -1.55 4.95 18.87
N ILE A 130 -0.52 4.19 18.46
CA ILE A 130 0.24 4.46 17.23
C ILE A 130 -0.67 4.42 16.01
N ILE A 131 -1.60 3.45 15.94
CA ILE A 131 -2.59 3.36 14.86
C ILE A 131 -3.44 4.62 14.81
N GLY A 132 -3.99 5.07 15.95
CA GLY A 132 -4.80 6.29 16.03
C GLY A 132 -4.02 7.54 15.60
N ILE A 133 -2.81 7.71 16.11
CA ILE A 133 -1.92 8.84 15.76
C ILE A 133 -1.61 8.83 14.26
N THR A 134 -1.32 7.66 13.69
CA THR A 134 -1.00 7.51 12.26
C THR A 134 -2.18 7.91 11.37
N CYS A 135 -3.40 7.50 11.71
CA CYS A 135 -4.59 7.90 10.96
C CYS A 135 -4.83 9.42 11.04
N ILE A 136 -4.71 9.99 12.24
CA ILE A 136 -4.94 11.43 12.46
C ILE A 136 -3.86 12.26 11.76
N SER A 137 -2.60 11.84 11.82
CA SER A 137 -1.48 12.57 11.22
C SER A 137 -1.60 12.64 9.70
N TRP A 138 -1.90 11.53 9.02
CA TRP A 138 -2.09 11.54 7.57
C TRP A 138 -3.33 12.30 7.13
N HIS A 139 -4.44 12.20 7.89
CA HIS A 139 -5.62 13.02 7.59
C HIS A 139 -5.34 14.52 7.70
N THR A 140 -4.59 14.93 8.73
CA THR A 140 -4.23 16.33 8.97
C THR A 140 -3.24 16.86 7.94
N LEU A 141 -2.18 16.09 7.66
CA LEU A 141 -1.11 16.49 6.75
C LEU A 141 -1.61 16.70 5.32
N LEU A 142 -2.64 15.95 4.90
CA LEU A 142 -3.18 15.99 3.54
C LEU A 142 -4.35 16.97 3.36
N ILE A 143 -4.78 17.69 4.40
CA ILE A 143 -5.83 18.72 4.30
C ILE A 143 -5.57 19.75 3.19
N PRO A 144 -4.32 20.24 2.95
CA PRO A 144 -4.06 21.23 1.90
C PRO A 144 -4.54 20.79 0.51
N THR A 145 -4.57 19.48 0.23
CA THR A 145 -5.11 18.92 -1.02
C THR A 145 -6.55 19.35 -1.29
N LEU A 146 -7.37 19.54 -0.26
CA LEU A 146 -8.76 20.00 -0.40
C LEU A 146 -8.86 21.45 -0.89
N PHE A 147 -7.83 22.27 -0.66
CA PHE A 147 -7.80 23.67 -1.07
C PHE A 147 -7.16 23.86 -2.44
N PHE A 148 -6.07 23.14 -2.73
CA PHE A 148 -5.25 23.35 -3.92
C PHE A 148 -5.63 22.50 -5.14
N VAL A 149 -6.60 21.57 -5.01
CA VAL A 149 -7.16 20.81 -6.13
C VAL A 149 -8.32 21.58 -6.76
N THR A 150 -8.30 21.69 -8.09
CA THR A 150 -9.33 22.34 -8.91
C THR A 150 -9.64 21.55 -10.19
N ILE A 151 -10.62 22.04 -10.94
CA ILE A 151 -10.92 21.57 -12.29
C ILE A 151 -10.42 22.61 -13.28
N GLU A 152 -9.47 22.22 -14.13
CA GLU A 152 -8.93 23.04 -15.22
C GLU A 152 -8.95 22.22 -16.51
N ASN A 153 -9.44 22.81 -17.60
CA ASN A 153 -9.56 22.14 -18.91
C ASN A 153 -10.27 20.76 -18.85
N ARG A 154 -11.35 20.66 -18.05
CA ARG A 154 -12.08 19.40 -17.79
C ARG A 154 -11.21 18.29 -17.22
N SER A 155 -10.13 18.64 -16.52
CA SER A 155 -9.29 17.72 -15.78
C SER A 155 -9.18 18.16 -14.32
N CYS A 156 -9.14 17.19 -13.42
CA CYS A 156 -8.92 17.44 -12.00
C CYS A 156 -7.41 17.55 -11.77
N THR A 157 -6.92 18.72 -11.35
CA THR A 157 -5.49 19.03 -11.25
C THR A 157 -5.19 19.91 -10.03
N PHE A 158 -3.91 20.11 -9.73
CA PHE A 158 -3.46 21.05 -8.69
C PHE A 158 -3.12 22.41 -9.29
N ILE A 159 -3.27 23.45 -8.47
CA ILE A 159 -3.01 24.84 -8.88
C ILE A 159 -1.57 25.25 -8.55
N GLY A 160 -0.92 25.90 -9.52
CA GLY A 160 0.32 26.65 -9.31
C GLY A 160 1.49 25.80 -8.77
N ILE A 161 2.25 26.38 -7.83
CA ILE A 161 3.43 25.72 -7.25
C ILE A 161 3.10 24.45 -6.46
N TYR A 162 1.85 24.29 -6.03
CA TYR A 162 1.41 23.11 -5.27
C TYR A 162 1.52 21.83 -6.10
N TYR A 163 1.42 21.92 -7.43
CA TYR A 163 1.64 20.78 -8.33
C TYR A 163 3.05 20.18 -8.20
N LEU A 164 4.07 21.03 -8.08
CA LEU A 164 5.46 20.61 -7.84
C LEU A 164 5.63 20.04 -6.43
N ILE A 165 5.12 20.72 -5.41
CA ILE A 165 5.17 20.25 -4.02
C ILE A 165 4.55 18.86 -3.92
N TYR A 166 3.39 18.65 -4.56
CA TYR A 166 2.71 17.37 -4.60
C TYR A 166 3.52 16.28 -5.31
N SER A 167 4.16 16.61 -6.43
CA SER A 167 4.97 15.66 -7.19
C SER A 167 6.21 15.22 -6.39
N ILE A 168 6.87 16.16 -5.71
CA ILE A 168 7.98 15.87 -4.79
C ILE A 168 7.48 15.03 -3.61
N TYR A 169 6.32 15.36 -3.05
CA TYR A 169 5.70 14.60 -1.98
C TYR A 169 5.46 13.14 -2.37
N ILE A 170 4.87 12.88 -3.54
CA ILE A 170 4.67 11.51 -4.04
C ILE A 170 6.03 10.81 -4.21
N ALA A 171 7.01 11.46 -4.84
CA ALA A 171 8.32 10.84 -5.05
C ALA A 171 9.03 10.44 -3.75
N ILE A 172 8.95 11.29 -2.73
CA ILE A 172 9.62 11.04 -1.46
C ILE A 172 8.80 10.07 -0.60
N PHE A 173 7.56 10.42 -0.29
CA PHE A 173 6.77 9.71 0.71
C PHE A 173 6.05 8.48 0.17
N LEU A 174 5.76 8.39 -1.13
CA LEU A 174 5.14 7.20 -1.71
C LEU A 174 6.18 6.22 -2.28
N SER A 175 7.17 6.70 -3.04
CA SER A 175 8.16 5.79 -3.66
C SER A 175 9.44 5.57 -2.90
N LEU A 176 10.04 6.59 -2.26
CA LEU A 176 11.41 6.46 -1.77
C LEU A 176 11.48 6.00 -0.32
N ILE A 177 10.80 6.71 0.58
CA ILE A 177 10.84 6.44 2.03
C ILE A 177 10.28 5.05 2.36
N PRO A 178 9.08 4.63 1.89
CA PRO A 178 8.50 3.35 2.28
C PRO A 178 9.41 2.15 2.01
N PRO A 179 9.93 1.93 0.78
CA PRO A 179 10.78 0.78 0.54
C PRO A 179 12.12 0.87 1.25
N ILE A 180 12.72 2.06 1.38
CA ILE A 180 13.97 2.21 2.15
C ILE A 180 13.75 1.76 3.59
N LEU A 181 12.68 2.22 4.25
CA LEU A 181 12.38 1.82 5.62
C LEU A 181 12.05 0.33 5.72
N MET A 182 11.24 -0.21 4.80
CA MET A 182 10.91 -1.64 4.78
C MET A 182 12.17 -2.52 4.58
N ILE A 183 13.09 -2.10 3.70
CA ILE A 183 14.36 -2.80 3.47
C ILE A 183 15.27 -2.69 4.70
N ILE A 184 15.48 -1.50 5.26
CA ILE A 184 16.33 -1.30 6.43
C ILE A 184 15.81 -2.13 7.61
N PHE A 185 14.55 -1.97 8.00
CA PHE A 185 13.98 -2.73 9.11
C PHE A 185 13.85 -4.22 8.80
N GLY A 186 13.65 -4.59 7.53
CA GLY A 186 13.69 -5.96 7.07
C GLY A 186 15.06 -6.62 7.27
N LEU A 187 16.12 -5.98 6.79
CA LEU A 187 17.50 -6.48 6.93
C LEU A 187 17.95 -6.51 8.39
N LEU A 188 17.63 -5.47 9.17
CA LEU A 188 17.94 -5.42 10.60
C LEU A 188 17.21 -6.53 11.37
N SER A 189 15.93 -6.79 11.05
CA SER A 189 15.17 -7.89 11.63
C SER A 189 15.81 -9.23 11.31
N TYR A 190 16.17 -9.44 10.04
CA TYR A 190 16.84 -10.67 9.59
C TYR A 190 18.15 -10.91 10.34
N HIS A 191 19.01 -9.88 10.41
CA HIS A 191 20.30 -9.96 11.08
C HIS A 191 20.13 -10.33 12.57
N ASN A 192 19.25 -9.63 13.29
CA ASN A 192 19.01 -9.91 14.71
C ASN A 192 18.40 -11.30 14.95
N MET A 193 17.53 -11.79 14.06
CA MET A 193 17.00 -13.16 14.14
C MET A 193 18.09 -14.22 13.99
N THR A 194 19.03 -14.03 13.05
CA THR A 194 20.15 -14.99 12.87
C THR A 194 21.05 -15.04 14.10
N GLN A 195 21.31 -13.89 14.75
CA GLN A 195 22.09 -13.82 15.99
C GLN A 195 21.38 -14.45 17.20
N LEU A 196 20.05 -14.36 17.27
CA LEU A 196 19.26 -15.02 18.32
C LEU A 196 19.33 -16.54 18.16
N HIS A 197 19.24 -17.05 16.93
CA HIS A 197 19.35 -18.48 16.65
C HIS A 197 20.73 -19.07 16.99
N THR A 198 21.82 -18.33 16.80
CA THR A 198 23.17 -18.83 17.09
C THR A 198 23.51 -18.83 18.59
N ARG A 199 22.83 -18.01 19.41
CA ARG A 199 23.05 -17.97 20.87
C ARG A 199 22.13 -18.90 21.67
N ILE A 200 20.94 -19.20 21.18
CA ILE A 200 19.97 -20.05 21.90
C ILE A 200 20.16 -21.51 21.47
N ARG A 201 21.12 -22.20 22.11
CA ARG A 201 21.15 -23.69 22.16
C ARG A 201 19.94 -24.22 22.96
N PRO A 202 19.49 -25.47 22.73
CA PRO A 202 18.13 -25.92 23.01
C PRO A 202 17.94 -26.29 24.49
N MET A 203 17.61 -25.33 25.33
CA MET A 203 17.00 -25.58 26.65
C MET A 203 15.62 -24.91 26.79
N MET A 204 14.99 -24.56 25.66
CA MET A 204 13.69 -23.88 25.65
C MET A 204 12.53 -24.86 25.44
N SER A 205 11.52 -24.73 26.30
CA SER A 205 10.19 -25.37 26.20
C SER A 205 9.57 -25.26 24.80
N ASN A 206 8.80 -26.29 24.41
CA ASN A 206 8.07 -26.36 23.14
C ASN A 206 7.25 -25.11 22.81
N ASP A 207 6.70 -24.41 23.82
CA ASP A 207 5.90 -23.20 23.62
C ASP A 207 6.70 -22.04 23.02
N ILE A 208 7.96 -21.89 23.41
CA ILE A 208 8.82 -20.80 22.95
C ILE A 208 9.30 -21.05 21.51
N VAL A 209 9.50 -22.32 21.15
CA VAL A 209 9.81 -22.74 19.77
C VAL A 209 8.65 -22.41 18.81
N ILE A 210 7.41 -22.61 19.25
CA ILE A 210 6.20 -22.27 18.47
C ILE A 210 6.10 -20.76 18.24
N ILE A 211 6.37 -19.95 19.27
CA ILE A 211 6.36 -18.47 19.17
C ILE A 211 7.41 -17.98 18.15
N HIS A 212 8.65 -18.48 18.24
CA HIS A 212 9.72 -18.09 17.31
C HIS A 212 9.42 -18.46 15.84
N ARG A 213 8.80 -19.62 15.60
CA ARG A 213 8.43 -20.04 14.24
C ARG A 213 7.37 -19.11 13.63
N ARG A 214 6.42 -18.63 14.44
CA ARG A 214 5.39 -17.68 14.02
C ARG A 214 5.98 -16.32 13.68
N ASP A 215 6.92 -15.83 14.48
CA ASP A 215 7.56 -14.53 14.24
C ASP A 215 8.44 -14.52 12.99
N ARG A 216 9.16 -15.61 12.71
CA ARG A 216 9.92 -15.80 11.46
C ARG A 216 9.02 -15.72 10.23
N GLN A 217 7.81 -16.22 10.34
CA GLN A 217 6.87 -16.22 9.22
C GLN A 217 6.29 -14.84 8.99
N LEU A 218 5.85 -14.16 10.05
CA LEU A 218 5.41 -12.76 9.94
C LEU A 218 6.51 -11.87 9.34
N PHE A 219 7.77 -12.10 9.70
CA PHE A 219 8.91 -11.43 9.05
C PHE A 219 8.96 -11.71 7.53
N LEU A 220 8.86 -12.97 7.12
CA LEU A 220 8.89 -13.36 5.71
C LEU A 220 7.71 -12.80 4.91
N LEU A 221 6.52 -12.70 5.53
CA LEU A 221 5.36 -12.06 4.94
C LEU A 221 5.64 -10.58 4.60
N VAL A 222 6.18 -9.85 5.57
CA VAL A 222 6.47 -8.42 5.45
C VAL A 222 7.59 -8.16 4.43
N LEU A 223 8.62 -9.01 4.41
CA LEU A 223 9.70 -8.92 3.41
C LEU A 223 9.18 -9.17 1.99
N ALA A 224 8.35 -10.19 1.80
CA ALA A 224 7.75 -10.48 0.50
C ALA A 224 6.86 -9.32 0.01
N GLN A 225 6.09 -8.72 0.93
CA GLN A 225 5.31 -7.53 0.61
C GLN A 225 6.19 -6.32 0.23
N ALA A 226 7.32 -6.11 0.90
CA ALA A 226 8.26 -5.05 0.57
C ALA A 226 8.78 -5.17 -0.87
N ILE A 227 9.15 -6.38 -1.29
CA ILE A 227 9.63 -6.65 -2.65
C ILE A 227 8.55 -6.33 -3.68
N VAL A 228 7.32 -6.82 -3.46
CA VAL A 228 6.19 -6.54 -4.35
C VAL A 228 5.94 -5.04 -4.43
N TYR A 229 5.91 -4.35 -3.28
CA TYR A 229 5.70 -2.90 -3.19
C TYR A 229 6.72 -2.13 -4.05
N VAL A 230 8.02 -2.45 -3.93
CA VAL A 230 9.09 -1.82 -4.74
C VAL A 230 8.82 -2.00 -6.22
N LEU A 231 8.57 -3.23 -6.66
CA LEU A 231 8.38 -3.52 -8.09
C LEU A 231 7.16 -2.81 -8.68
N THR A 232 6.10 -2.65 -7.89
CA THR A 232 4.84 -2.06 -8.37
C THR A 232 4.78 -0.54 -8.25
N ILE A 233 5.27 0.06 -7.16
CA ILE A 233 5.03 1.49 -6.87
C ILE A 233 6.19 2.36 -7.34
N PHE A 234 7.41 1.84 -7.40
CA PHE A 234 8.60 2.62 -7.74
C PHE A 234 8.51 3.36 -9.09
N PRO A 235 7.94 2.81 -10.18
CA PRO A 235 7.94 3.50 -11.48
C PRO A 235 7.07 4.77 -11.53
N TYR A 236 5.96 4.80 -10.79
CA TYR A 236 4.93 5.83 -10.97
C TYR A 236 5.41 7.26 -10.64
N PRO A 237 6.12 7.51 -9.52
CA PRO A 237 6.48 8.88 -9.16
C PRO A 237 7.53 9.53 -10.07
N PHE A 238 8.38 8.74 -10.73
CA PHE A 238 9.31 9.28 -11.73
C PHE A 238 8.58 9.86 -12.93
N ILE A 239 7.50 9.19 -13.37
CA ILE A 239 6.65 9.69 -14.46
C ILE A 239 5.98 11.00 -14.03
N VAL A 240 5.41 11.05 -12.82
CA VAL A 240 4.76 12.27 -12.30
C VAL A 240 5.75 13.42 -12.17
N LEU A 241 6.95 13.17 -11.65
CA LEU A 241 8.00 14.20 -11.55
C LEU A 241 8.42 14.74 -12.91
N GLU A 242 8.64 13.85 -13.89
CA GLU A 242 9.02 14.23 -15.26
C GLU A 242 7.95 15.13 -15.90
N VAL A 243 6.68 14.71 -15.82
CA VAL A 243 5.54 15.48 -16.34
C VAL A 243 5.47 16.85 -15.66
N THR A 244 5.68 16.90 -14.35
CA THR A 244 5.60 18.15 -13.59
C THR A 244 6.71 19.12 -13.92
N ILE A 245 7.96 18.65 -13.97
CA ILE A 245 9.13 19.48 -14.26
C ILE A 245 9.02 20.06 -15.67
N THR A 246 8.67 19.23 -16.65
CA THR A 246 8.57 19.66 -18.05
C THR A 246 7.45 20.66 -18.29
N ASN A 247 6.28 20.46 -17.66
CA ASN A 247 5.18 21.40 -17.71
C ASN A 247 5.56 22.77 -17.10
N GLN A 248 6.30 22.77 -15.98
CA GLN A 248 6.75 24.02 -15.35
C GLN A 248 7.84 24.75 -16.13
N MET A 249 8.70 24.02 -16.84
CA MET A 249 9.71 24.60 -17.72
C MET A 249 9.13 25.10 -19.06
N GLY A 250 7.82 24.92 -19.30
CA GLY A 250 7.18 25.34 -20.55
C GLY A 250 7.67 24.56 -21.78
N ILE A 251 8.21 23.35 -21.58
CA ILE A 251 8.75 22.53 -22.66
C ILE A 251 7.58 22.00 -23.48
N GLN A 252 7.48 22.41 -24.74
CA GLN A 252 6.46 21.92 -25.66
C GLN A 252 6.75 20.47 -26.05
N LYS A 253 5.97 19.54 -25.52
CA LYS A 253 6.05 18.12 -25.87
C LYS A 253 5.23 17.81 -27.10
N SER A 254 5.73 16.91 -27.94
CA SER A 254 4.95 16.36 -29.05
C SER A 254 3.71 15.63 -28.55
N VAL A 255 2.64 15.62 -29.34
CA VAL A 255 1.39 14.89 -29.01
C VAL A 255 1.66 13.40 -28.71
N GLN A 256 2.60 12.78 -29.43
CA GLN A 256 2.98 11.38 -29.23
C GLN A 256 3.59 11.14 -27.84
N TRP A 257 4.46 12.05 -27.37
CA TRP A 257 5.09 11.96 -26.05
C TRP A 257 4.07 12.08 -24.91
N ILE A 258 3.14 13.04 -25.01
CA ILE A 258 2.07 13.22 -24.02
C ILE A 258 1.22 11.95 -23.89
N GLN A 259 0.97 11.24 -24.99
CA GLN A 259 0.22 9.99 -24.96
C GLN A 259 0.98 8.83 -24.31
N ILE A 260 2.30 8.76 -24.51
CA ILE A 260 3.16 7.78 -23.84
C ILE A 260 3.15 8.05 -22.33
N GLU A 261 3.26 9.31 -21.91
CA GLU A 261 3.20 9.70 -20.49
C GLU A 261 1.86 9.34 -19.85
N ASN A 262 0.75 9.61 -20.54
CA ASN A 262 -0.58 9.21 -20.08
C ASN A 262 -0.70 7.68 -19.97
N PHE A 263 -0.12 6.93 -20.91
CA PHE A 263 -0.12 5.48 -20.87
C PHE A 263 0.69 4.93 -19.70
N LEU A 264 1.90 5.44 -19.50
CA LEU A 264 2.76 5.07 -18.38
C LEU A 264 2.12 5.46 -17.04
N SER A 265 1.44 6.59 -16.97
CA SER A 265 0.69 7.02 -15.78
C SER A 265 -0.44 6.05 -15.44
N ILE A 266 -1.20 5.59 -16.44
CA ILE A 266 -2.25 4.58 -16.24
C ILE A 266 -1.65 3.24 -15.78
N ILE A 267 -0.53 2.81 -16.36
CA ILE A 267 0.18 1.62 -15.90
C ILE A 267 0.60 1.79 -14.43
N GLY A 268 1.20 2.93 -14.07
CA GLY A 268 1.62 3.20 -12.69
C GLY A 268 0.47 3.19 -11.68
N VAL A 269 -0.69 3.75 -12.06
CA VAL A 269 -1.92 3.67 -11.25
C VAL A 269 -2.39 2.23 -11.10
N VAL A 270 -2.41 1.44 -12.18
CA VAL A 270 -2.80 0.02 -12.14
C VAL A 270 -1.83 -0.79 -11.28
N LEU A 271 -0.52 -0.54 -11.36
CA LEU A 271 0.47 -1.18 -10.50
C LEU A 271 0.24 -0.83 -9.02
N THR A 272 -0.16 0.41 -8.72
CA THR A 272 -0.55 0.82 -7.36
C THR A 272 -1.81 0.07 -6.90
N TYR A 273 -2.78 -0.22 -7.79
CA TYR A 273 -3.90 -1.09 -7.42
C TYR A 273 -3.44 -2.53 -7.16
N ILE A 274 -2.51 -3.04 -7.95
CA ILE A 274 -1.93 -4.37 -7.76
C ILE A 274 -1.20 -4.45 -6.40
N SER A 275 -0.46 -3.42 -5.99
CA SER A 275 0.21 -3.42 -4.67
C SER A 275 -0.77 -3.49 -3.51
N CYS A 276 -1.97 -2.92 -3.65
CA CYS A 276 -3.04 -3.00 -2.64
C CYS A 276 -3.81 -4.34 -2.69
N ALA A 277 -3.82 -5.01 -3.84
CA ALA A 277 -4.55 -6.27 -4.04
C ALA A 277 -3.73 -7.53 -3.73
N THR A 278 -2.41 -7.46 -3.91
CA THR A 278 -1.48 -8.59 -3.76
C THR A 278 -1.15 -9.07 -2.34
N PRO A 279 -1.28 -8.30 -1.24
CA PRO A 279 -0.75 -8.71 0.06
C PRO A 279 -1.16 -10.14 0.49
N PHE A 280 -2.44 -10.49 0.34
CA PHE A 280 -2.93 -11.82 0.71
C PHE A 280 -2.28 -12.94 -0.10
N TYR A 281 -2.24 -12.77 -1.42
CA TYR A 281 -1.69 -13.75 -2.34
C TYR A 281 -0.19 -13.93 -2.11
N THR A 282 0.51 -12.82 -1.90
CA THR A 282 1.92 -12.82 -1.49
C THR A 282 2.10 -13.60 -0.19
N TYR A 283 1.26 -13.39 0.81
CA TYR A 283 1.36 -14.12 2.08
C TYR A 283 1.07 -15.60 1.95
N PHE A 284 0.07 -15.95 1.13
CA PHE A 284 -0.34 -17.33 0.88
C PHE A 284 0.75 -18.13 0.16
N VAL A 285 1.44 -17.52 -0.80
CA VAL A 285 2.57 -18.14 -1.53
C VAL A 285 3.80 -18.22 -0.63
N ALA A 286 4.14 -17.12 0.05
CA ALA A 286 5.40 -17.00 0.78
C ALA A 286 5.44 -17.86 2.07
N SER A 287 4.33 -18.03 2.79
CA SER A 287 4.30 -18.75 4.07
C SER A 287 3.42 -19.99 4.07
N LYS A 288 4.05 -21.17 4.18
CA LYS A 288 3.36 -22.48 4.32
C LYS A 288 2.44 -22.54 5.54
N THR A 289 2.81 -21.89 6.64
CA THR A 289 2.00 -21.90 7.86
C THR A 289 0.86 -20.90 7.79
N PHE A 290 1.07 -19.72 7.20
CA PHE A 290 -0.06 -18.82 6.93
C PHE A 290 -1.15 -19.54 6.13
N ARG A 291 -0.74 -20.29 5.09
CA ARG A 291 -1.62 -21.15 4.31
C ARG A 291 -2.33 -22.22 5.15
N LYS A 292 -1.57 -23.00 5.93
CA LYS A 292 -2.15 -24.06 6.78
C LYS A 292 -3.15 -23.49 7.77
N ASP A 293 -2.78 -22.40 8.44
CA ASP A 293 -3.64 -21.78 9.44
C ASP A 293 -4.88 -21.13 8.82
N PHE A 294 -4.75 -20.55 7.61
CA PHE A 294 -5.88 -20.03 6.85
C PHE A 294 -6.87 -21.15 6.52
N LEU A 295 -6.41 -22.27 5.95
CA LEU A 295 -7.25 -23.42 5.65
C LEU A 295 -7.92 -23.99 6.90
N ASN A 296 -7.18 -24.13 8.00
CA ASN A 296 -7.72 -24.59 9.28
C ASN A 296 -8.83 -23.67 9.83
N SER A 297 -8.72 -22.36 9.57
CA SER A 297 -9.73 -21.38 10.00
C SER A 297 -11.07 -21.54 9.25
N PHE A 298 -11.05 -22.14 8.06
CA PHE A 298 -12.27 -22.48 7.31
C PHE A 298 -12.85 -23.83 7.76
N THR A 299 -12.01 -24.83 8.03
CA THR A 299 -12.49 -26.15 8.48
C THR A 299 -13.11 -26.10 9.87
N GLN A 300 -12.62 -25.24 10.77
CA GLN A 300 -13.23 -25.03 12.09
C GLN A 300 -14.61 -24.34 12.00
N CYS A 301 -14.90 -23.59 10.93
CA CYS A 301 -16.23 -23.02 10.69
C CYS A 301 -17.27 -24.04 10.22
N GLN A 302 -16.87 -25.26 9.83
CA GLN A 302 -17.82 -26.30 9.42
C GLN A 302 -18.31 -27.16 10.60
N HIS A 303 -17.73 -26.99 11.80
CA HIS A 303 -18.04 -27.77 13.00
C HIS A 303 -18.67 -26.93 14.14
N GLN A 304 -19.09 -25.70 13.84
CA GLN A 304 -19.91 -24.86 14.72
C GLN A 304 -21.23 -24.55 14.02
#